data_AF-A0A6A6BXQ6-F1
#
_entry.id   AF-A0A6A6BXQ6-F1
#
_cell.length_a   1.000
_cell.length_b   1.000
_cell.length_c   1.000
_cell.angle_alpha   90.00
_cell.angle_beta   90.00
_cell.angle_gamma   90.00
#
_symmetry.space_group_name_H-M   'P 1'
#
loop_
_entity.id
_entity.type
_entity.pdbx_description
1 polymer ?
#
loop_
_entity_poly.entity_id
_entity_poly.type
_entity_poly.pdbx_seq_one_letter_code
_entity_poly.pdbx_strand_id
1 'polypeptide(L)'
;MDLDFDDPAFDEHGPGGSADRQSPTEISMENRVGFLVDRAKAAGFSTFDDMIEAYYTTGASSQPQHGTDQASRSRRRRLSDLLPSFFSAARGWSDWERRGLHLELLRGAEQTLMEEVKAFRESMSCADESSTHRHAEDMMQQAQEKMPKLWSLIMSLTAKNPSIAATDRTNAVYRTVVALCES
;
A
#
# COMPACT_ATOMS: atom_id res chain seq x y z
N MET A 1 -22.59 81.52 -29.02
CA MET A 1 -23.28 80.24 -28.77
C MET A 1 -23.16 79.49 -30.08
N ASP A 2 -22.30 78.51 -30.24
CA ASP A 2 -21.80 77.56 -29.25
C ASP A 2 -20.32 77.19 -29.48
N LEU A 3 -19.64 76.97 -28.37
CA LEU A 3 -18.32 76.37 -28.26
C LEU A 3 -18.52 74.86 -28.31
N ASP A 4 -17.74 74.14 -29.11
CA ASP A 4 -17.38 72.78 -28.75
C ASP A 4 -15.89 72.56 -29.02
N PHE A 5 -15.26 72.13 -27.95
CA PHE A 5 -13.83 72.06 -27.69
C PHE A 5 -13.41 70.62 -27.98
N ASP A 6 -12.47 70.45 -28.91
CA ASP A 6 -11.87 69.16 -29.26
C ASP A 6 -11.01 68.69 -28.09
N ASP A 7 -11.43 67.61 -27.40
CA ASP A 7 -10.64 66.90 -26.39
C ASP A 7 -10.55 65.42 -26.80
N PRO A 8 -9.39 64.92 -27.24
CA PRO A 8 -9.20 63.50 -27.50
C PRO A 8 -8.98 62.76 -26.18
N ALA A 9 -10.03 62.05 -25.77
CA ALA A 9 -10.01 61.12 -24.64
C ALA A 9 -8.97 60.00 -24.84
N PHE A 10 -8.04 59.96 -23.87
CA PHE A 10 -7.40 58.79 -23.26
C PHE A 10 -7.63 57.42 -23.93
N ASP A 11 -6.60 56.96 -24.64
CA ASP A 11 -6.50 55.60 -25.15
C ASP A 11 -5.85 54.71 -24.07
N GLU A 12 -6.69 54.21 -23.17
CA GLU A 12 -6.34 53.10 -22.29
C GLU A 12 -7.57 52.20 -22.27
N HIS A 13 -7.39 50.91 -22.57
CA HIS A 13 -8.17 49.74 -22.15
C HIS A 13 -7.88 48.61 -23.15
N GLY A 14 -6.70 47.98 -22.99
CA GLY A 14 -6.50 46.63 -23.51
C GLY A 14 -7.46 45.68 -22.78
N PRO A 15 -8.28 44.89 -23.48
CA PRO A 15 -9.05 43.86 -22.81
C PRO A 15 -8.12 42.69 -22.52
N GLY A 16 -7.93 42.47 -21.22
CA GLY A 16 -7.12 41.42 -20.66
C GLY A 16 -7.40 40.06 -21.30
N GLY A 17 -6.29 39.37 -21.59
CA GLY A 17 -6.27 37.93 -21.77
C GLY A 17 -6.90 37.31 -20.53
N SER A 18 -8.17 36.94 -20.70
CA SER A 18 -8.89 36.09 -19.78
C SER A 18 -8.18 34.75 -19.82
N ALA A 19 -7.21 34.60 -18.92
CA ALA A 19 -6.61 33.32 -18.59
C ALA A 19 -7.78 32.42 -18.23
N ASP A 20 -8.07 31.53 -19.16
CA ASP A 20 -9.15 30.56 -19.15
C ASP A 20 -9.06 29.78 -17.85
N ARG A 21 -9.79 30.23 -16.82
CA ARG A 21 -10.02 29.47 -15.59
C ARG A 21 -11.05 28.41 -15.91
N GLN A 22 -10.70 27.50 -16.82
CA GLN A 22 -11.44 26.26 -16.98
C GLN A 22 -11.39 25.51 -15.66
N SER A 23 -12.56 25.08 -15.21
CA SER A 23 -12.66 24.33 -13.98
C SER A 23 -11.88 23.01 -14.13
N PRO A 24 -11.13 22.54 -13.11
CA PRO A 24 -10.34 21.29 -13.20
C PRO A 24 -11.15 20.03 -13.56
N THR A 25 -12.48 20.15 -13.57
CA THR A 25 -13.48 19.12 -13.88
C THR A 25 -13.84 19.03 -15.36
N GLU A 26 -13.53 20.02 -16.20
CA GLU A 26 -13.78 19.98 -17.66
C GLU A 26 -12.64 19.33 -18.45
N ILE A 27 -11.52 19.07 -17.77
CA ILE A 27 -10.32 18.50 -18.36
C ILE A 27 -10.43 16.96 -18.35
N SER A 28 -10.17 16.31 -19.49
CA SER A 28 -10.05 14.85 -19.62
C SER A 28 -9.20 14.25 -18.49
N MET A 29 -9.58 13.08 -17.99
CA MET A 29 -8.81 12.36 -16.97
C MET A 29 -7.34 12.16 -17.40
N GLU A 30 -7.09 11.89 -18.68
CA GLU A 30 -5.75 11.73 -19.25
C GLU A 30 -4.94 13.03 -19.13
N ASN A 31 -5.56 14.17 -19.45
CA ASN A 31 -4.92 15.48 -19.34
C ASN A 31 -4.64 15.85 -17.88
N ARG A 32 -5.53 15.47 -16.95
CA ARG A 32 -5.32 15.67 -15.50
C ARG A 32 -4.16 14.80 -14.98
N VAL A 33 -4.06 13.55 -15.43
CA VAL A 33 -2.94 12.66 -15.10
C VAL A 33 -1.64 13.22 -15.68
N GLY A 34 -1.64 13.63 -16.95
CA GLY A 34 -0.48 14.28 -17.59
C GLY A 34 0.01 15.50 -16.81
N PHE A 35 -0.91 16.39 -16.39
CA PHE A 35 -0.58 17.52 -15.54
C PHE A 35 0.08 17.10 -14.21
N LEU A 36 -0.40 16.04 -13.55
CA LEU A 36 0.21 15.55 -12.31
C LEU A 36 1.61 14.96 -12.54
N VAL A 37 1.82 14.25 -13.65
CA VAL A 37 3.14 13.74 -14.03
C VAL A 37 4.14 14.88 -14.24
N ASP A 38 3.72 15.95 -14.94
CA ASP A 38 4.58 17.13 -15.16
C ASP A 38 4.90 17.85 -13.86
N ARG A 39 3.94 17.94 -12.93
CA ARG A 39 4.17 18.50 -11.59
C ARG A 39 5.09 17.63 -10.75
N ALA A 40 4.99 16.31 -10.83
CA ALA A 40 5.91 15.39 -10.14
C ALA A 40 7.36 15.61 -10.61
N LYS A 41 7.57 15.73 -11.93
CA LYS A 41 8.89 16.05 -12.49
C LYS A 41 9.40 17.42 -12.05
N ALA A 42 8.54 18.44 -12.08
CA ALA A 42 8.90 19.79 -11.61
C ALA A 42 9.24 19.82 -10.11
N ALA A 43 8.67 18.91 -9.31
CA ALA A 43 8.99 18.73 -7.90
C ALA A 43 10.27 17.92 -7.64
N GLY A 44 10.94 17.42 -8.69
CA GLY A 44 12.21 16.70 -8.59
C GLY A 44 12.10 15.17 -8.54
N PHE A 45 10.92 14.59 -8.77
CA PHE A 45 10.76 13.15 -8.90
C PHE A 45 11.10 12.69 -10.33
N SER A 46 11.79 11.56 -10.46
CA SER A 46 12.11 10.95 -11.76
C SER A 46 10.88 10.42 -12.48
N THR A 47 9.97 9.80 -11.73
CA THR A 47 8.72 9.25 -12.24
C THR A 47 7.54 9.60 -11.33
N PHE A 48 6.33 9.44 -11.87
CA PHE A 48 5.11 9.54 -11.09
C PHE A 48 5.01 8.45 -10.02
N ASP A 49 5.54 7.26 -10.32
CA ASP A 49 5.58 6.14 -9.39
C ASP A 49 6.48 6.45 -8.19
N ASP A 50 7.64 7.08 -8.41
CA ASP A 50 8.54 7.51 -7.31
C ASP A 50 7.85 8.52 -6.38
N MET A 51 7.06 9.43 -6.94
CA MET A 51 6.26 10.38 -6.17
C MET A 51 5.20 9.66 -5.33
N ILE A 52 4.51 8.66 -5.92
CA ILE A 52 3.52 7.84 -5.20
C ILE A 52 4.20 7.03 -4.10
N GLU A 53 5.33 6.41 -4.39
CA GLU A 53 6.11 5.65 -3.41
C GLU A 53 6.52 6.56 -2.25
N ALA A 54 7.09 7.73 -2.53
CA ALA A 54 7.43 8.73 -1.53
C ALA A 54 6.19 9.17 -0.72
N TYR A 55 5.05 9.38 -1.38
CA TYR A 55 3.81 9.74 -0.70
C TYR A 55 3.39 8.69 0.34
N TYR A 56 3.50 7.39 0.02
CA TYR A 56 3.13 6.32 0.95
C TYR A 56 4.22 5.97 1.99
N THR A 57 5.50 6.24 1.72
CA THR A 57 6.63 5.83 2.58
C THR A 57 7.17 6.90 3.52
N THR A 58 7.04 8.20 3.18
CA THR A 58 7.58 9.35 3.95
C THR A 58 7.11 9.47 5.40
N GLY A 59 6.12 8.69 5.84
CA GLY A 59 5.64 8.67 7.23
C GLY A 59 6.19 7.55 8.11
N ALA A 60 6.96 6.60 7.55
CA ALA A 60 7.44 5.44 8.29
C ALA A 60 8.80 5.69 8.99
N SER A 61 9.58 6.66 8.52
CA SER A 61 10.98 6.86 8.93
C SER A 61 11.25 8.12 9.77
N SER A 62 10.30 9.04 9.88
CA SER A 62 10.46 10.28 10.65
C SER A 62 9.72 10.20 11.97
N GLN A 63 10.40 10.52 13.08
CA GLN A 63 9.85 10.53 14.44
C GLN A 63 8.45 11.16 14.49
N PRO A 64 7.56 10.68 15.37
CA PRO A 64 6.17 11.14 15.45
C PRO A 64 6.14 12.59 15.94
N GLN A 65 6.26 13.53 15.01
CA GLN A 65 5.81 14.88 15.25
C GLN A 65 4.29 14.83 15.40
N HIS A 66 3.75 15.56 16.37
CA HIS A 66 2.36 15.48 16.86
C HIS A 66 1.24 15.82 15.83
N GLY A 67 1.51 15.77 14.51
CA GLY A 67 0.53 15.90 13.42
C GLY A 67 0.61 14.78 12.36
N THR A 68 1.61 13.89 12.38
CA THR A 68 1.84 12.87 11.33
C THR A 68 0.84 11.70 11.41
N ASP A 69 0.17 11.57 12.55
CA ASP A 69 -0.70 10.47 12.91
C ASP A 69 -2.03 10.47 12.13
N GLN A 70 -2.54 11.65 11.78
CA GLN A 70 -3.75 11.78 10.94
C GLN A 70 -3.41 11.54 9.46
N ALA A 71 -2.24 12.01 9.01
CA ALA A 71 -1.75 11.82 7.65
C ALA A 71 -1.32 10.36 7.36
N SER A 72 -0.76 9.65 8.33
CA SER A 72 -0.44 8.22 8.18
C SER A 72 -1.71 7.36 8.13
N ARG A 73 -2.70 7.65 8.99
CA ARG A 73 -4.01 6.98 8.97
C ARG A 73 -4.78 7.24 7.68
N SER A 74 -4.79 8.48 7.19
CA SER A 74 -5.47 8.81 5.93
C SER A 74 -4.82 8.13 4.73
N ARG A 75 -3.48 8.07 4.68
CA ARG A 75 -2.75 7.31 3.64
C ARG A 75 -3.07 5.83 3.67
N ARG A 76 -3.05 5.19 4.85
CA ARG A 76 -3.40 3.77 4.98
C ARG A 76 -4.82 3.49 4.51
N ARG A 77 -5.79 4.33 4.88
CA ARG A 77 -7.19 4.22 4.41
C ARG A 77 -7.29 4.37 2.89
N ARG A 78 -6.63 5.39 2.32
CA ARG A 78 -6.58 5.61 0.87
C ARG A 78 -5.98 4.42 0.13
N LEU A 79 -4.94 3.78 0.67
CA LEU A 79 -4.38 2.58 0.08
C LEU A 79 -5.37 1.41 0.13
N SER A 80 -6.07 1.23 1.26
CA SER A 80 -7.11 0.21 1.42
C SER A 80 -8.32 0.43 0.49
N ASP A 81 -8.61 1.67 0.10
CA ASP A 81 -9.68 1.98 -0.86
C ASP A 81 -9.20 1.89 -2.31
N LEU A 82 -7.95 2.27 -2.57
CA LEU A 82 -7.35 2.26 -3.91
C LEU A 82 -7.10 0.85 -4.40
N LEU A 83 -6.60 -0.05 -3.55
CA LEU A 83 -6.28 -1.43 -3.95
C LEU A 83 -7.50 -2.17 -4.52
N PRO A 84 -8.68 -2.22 -3.86
CA PRO A 84 -9.87 -2.83 -4.44
C PRO A 84 -10.31 -2.20 -5.77
N SER A 85 -10.25 -0.87 -5.87
CA SER A 85 -10.58 -0.16 -7.11
C SER A 85 -9.63 -0.54 -8.25
N PHE A 86 -8.33 -0.58 -7.95
CA PHE A 86 -7.29 -1.01 -8.88
C PHE A 86 -7.45 -2.46 -9.32
N PHE A 87 -7.71 -3.39 -8.40
CA PHE A 87 -8.02 -4.79 -8.74
C PHE A 87 -9.29 -4.93 -9.58
N SER A 88 -10.29 -4.09 -9.36
CA SER A 88 -11.50 -4.04 -10.19
C SER A 88 -11.17 -3.59 -11.62
N ALA A 89 -10.39 -2.51 -11.77
CA ALA A 89 -9.92 -2.03 -13.07
C ALA A 89 -9.04 -3.06 -13.79
N ALA A 90 -8.20 -3.78 -13.05
CA ALA A 90 -7.34 -4.85 -13.57
C ALA A 90 -8.11 -6.06 -14.14
N ARG A 91 -9.43 -6.16 -13.89
CA ARG A 91 -10.28 -7.15 -14.60
C ARG A 91 -10.37 -6.87 -16.09
N GLY A 92 -10.30 -5.60 -16.51
CA GLY A 92 -10.31 -5.20 -17.92
C GLY A 92 -8.97 -5.34 -18.63
N TRP A 93 -7.89 -5.65 -17.89
CA TRP A 93 -6.56 -5.82 -18.47
C TRP A 93 -6.44 -7.11 -19.27
N SER A 94 -5.42 -7.17 -20.12
CA SER A 94 -5.06 -8.39 -20.83
C SER A 94 -4.64 -9.49 -19.86
N ASP A 95 -4.70 -10.74 -20.31
CA ASP A 95 -4.33 -11.88 -19.45
C ASP A 95 -2.87 -11.85 -19.01
N TRP A 96 -1.96 -11.27 -19.80
CA TRP A 96 -0.54 -11.16 -19.43
C TRP A 96 -0.31 -10.11 -18.34
N GLU A 97 -0.97 -8.95 -18.43
CA GLU A 97 -0.91 -7.89 -17.41
C GLU A 97 -1.50 -8.37 -16.09
N ARG A 98 -2.65 -9.05 -16.14
CA ARG A 98 -3.30 -9.61 -14.95
C ARG A 98 -2.42 -10.68 -14.28
N ARG A 99 -1.77 -11.55 -15.07
CA ARG A 99 -0.81 -12.52 -14.53
C ARG A 99 0.38 -11.82 -13.89
N GLY A 100 0.94 -10.79 -14.52
CA GLY A 100 2.02 -9.99 -13.95
C GLY A 100 1.65 -9.41 -12.58
N LEU A 101 0.48 -8.78 -12.48
CA LEU A 101 -0.03 -8.25 -11.21
C LEU A 101 -0.17 -9.32 -10.12
N HIS A 102 -0.76 -10.48 -10.46
CA HIS A 102 -0.93 -11.56 -9.50
C HIS A 102 0.41 -12.15 -9.03
N LEU A 103 1.41 -12.22 -9.91
CA LEU A 103 2.75 -12.68 -9.56
C LEU A 103 3.42 -11.72 -8.59
N GLU A 104 3.37 -10.41 -8.84
CA GLU A 104 3.94 -9.42 -7.92
C GLU A 104 3.22 -9.41 -6.57
N LEU A 105 1.88 -9.56 -6.56
CA LEU A 105 1.12 -9.68 -5.32
C LEU A 105 1.52 -10.93 -4.52
N LEU A 106 1.67 -12.07 -5.20
CA LEU A 106 2.11 -13.32 -4.58
C LEU A 106 3.52 -13.17 -4.00
N ARG A 107 4.46 -12.58 -4.77
CA ARG A 107 5.83 -12.33 -4.33
C ARG A 107 5.88 -11.45 -3.09
N GLY A 108 5.06 -10.39 -3.03
CA GLY A 108 4.96 -9.54 -1.83
C GLY A 108 4.39 -10.28 -0.62
N ALA A 109 3.39 -11.14 -0.83
CA ALA A 109 2.83 -11.98 0.24
C ALA A 109 3.86 -12.99 0.74
N GLU A 110 4.59 -13.65 -0.16
CA GLU A 110 5.68 -14.57 0.17
C GLU A 110 6.77 -13.88 0.98
N GLN A 111 7.24 -12.70 0.56
CA GLN A 111 8.24 -11.93 1.31
C GLN A 111 7.76 -11.62 2.73
N THR A 112 6.50 -11.17 2.88
CA THR A 112 5.92 -10.87 4.19
C THR A 112 5.88 -12.11 5.11
N LEU A 113 5.59 -13.29 4.55
CA LEU A 113 5.56 -14.55 5.29
C LEU A 113 6.98 -15.03 5.64
N MET A 114 7.94 -14.89 4.72
CA MET A 114 9.35 -15.23 4.96
C MET A 114 9.97 -14.36 6.06
N GLU A 115 9.60 -13.08 6.13
CA GLU A 115 10.02 -12.18 7.21
C GLU A 115 9.53 -12.68 8.59
N GLU A 116 8.30 -13.18 8.68
CA GLU A 116 7.76 -13.77 9.93
C GLU A 116 8.49 -15.06 10.31
N VAL A 117 8.73 -15.94 9.34
CA VAL A 117 9.48 -17.20 9.56
C VAL A 117 10.90 -16.91 10.04
N LYS A 118 11.57 -15.93 9.41
CA LYS A 118 12.93 -15.51 9.79
C LYS A 118 12.95 -14.96 11.21
N ALA A 119 12.04 -14.05 11.55
CA ALA A 119 11.95 -13.46 12.88
C ALA A 119 11.67 -14.52 13.96
N PHE A 120 10.84 -15.52 13.65
CA PHE A 120 10.59 -16.64 14.57
C PHE A 120 11.83 -17.52 14.76
N ARG A 121 12.54 -17.88 13.68
CA ARG A 121 13.78 -18.68 13.76
C ARG A 121 14.85 -17.99 14.61
N GLU A 122 15.03 -16.69 14.42
CA GLU A 122 15.94 -15.87 15.23
C GLU A 122 15.54 -15.90 16.72
N SER A 123 14.23 -15.83 17.03
CA SER A 123 13.74 -15.92 18.40
C SER A 123 13.94 -17.30 19.04
N MET A 124 13.94 -18.37 18.23
CA MET A 124 14.20 -19.73 18.69
C MET A 124 15.68 -19.96 18.97
N SER A 125 16.57 -19.43 18.12
CA SER A 125 18.03 -19.55 18.29
C SER A 125 18.57 -18.80 19.52
N CYS A 126 17.90 -17.75 19.98
CA CYS A 126 18.26 -17.03 21.21
C CYS A 126 17.73 -17.69 22.50
N ALA A 127 16.87 -18.72 22.39
CA ALA A 127 16.38 -19.46 23.54
C ALA A 127 17.38 -20.57 23.90
N ASP A 128 18.36 -20.23 24.75
CA ASP A 128 19.40 -21.13 25.27
C ASP A 128 18.84 -22.36 26.04
N GLU A 129 19.64 -23.43 26.06
CA GLU A 129 19.36 -24.85 26.37
C GLU A 129 18.90 -25.18 27.81
N SER A 130 18.43 -24.20 28.58
CA SER A 130 18.10 -24.36 30.01
C SER A 130 16.67 -24.84 30.30
N SER A 131 15.83 -25.03 29.28
CA SER A 131 14.40 -25.33 29.44
C SER A 131 13.99 -26.65 28.77
N THR A 132 14.59 -27.75 29.21
CA THR A 132 14.03 -29.09 28.96
C THR A 132 12.63 -29.17 29.58
N HIS A 133 11.61 -29.36 28.73
CA HIS A 133 10.16 -29.29 28.95
C HIS A 133 9.49 -27.92 28.73
N ARG A 134 9.56 -27.41 27.49
CA ARG A 134 8.46 -26.60 26.96
C ARG A 134 7.28 -27.52 26.63
N HIS A 135 6.10 -27.27 27.20
CA HIS A 135 4.89 -27.95 26.73
C HIS A 135 4.65 -27.56 25.27
N ALA A 136 4.18 -28.51 24.45
CA ALA A 136 3.88 -28.25 23.03
C ALA A 136 2.90 -27.07 22.84
N GLU A 137 2.04 -26.86 23.84
CA GLU A 137 1.08 -25.75 23.90
C GLU A 137 1.78 -24.38 24.02
N ASP A 138 2.83 -24.25 24.83
CA ASP A 138 3.59 -23.01 24.99
C ASP A 138 4.35 -22.64 23.70
N MET A 139 4.92 -23.65 23.03
CA MET A 139 5.58 -23.45 21.73
C MET A 139 4.57 -23.09 20.64
N MET A 140 3.38 -23.68 20.68
CA MET A 140 2.30 -23.35 19.75
C MET A 140 1.82 -21.91 19.95
N GLN A 141 1.67 -21.47 21.20
CA GLN A 141 1.31 -20.09 21.51
C GLN A 141 2.39 -19.10 21.05
N GLN A 142 3.67 -19.39 21.28
CA GLN A 142 4.77 -18.58 20.78
C GLN A 142 4.81 -18.51 19.25
N ALA A 143 4.59 -19.63 18.56
CA ALA A 143 4.54 -19.67 17.10
C ALA A 143 3.37 -18.83 16.55
N GLN A 144 2.20 -18.91 17.18
CA GLN A 144 1.03 -18.12 16.81
C GLN A 144 1.25 -16.61 17.02
N GLU A 145 1.86 -16.21 18.14
CA GLU A 145 2.15 -14.81 18.44
C GLU A 145 3.19 -14.21 17.50
N LYS A 146 4.20 -14.99 17.13
CA LYS A 146 5.32 -14.53 16.29
C LYS A 146 5.03 -14.61 14.79
N MET A 147 4.12 -15.49 14.36
CA MET A 147 3.78 -15.70 12.95
C MET A 147 2.26 -15.66 12.70
N PRO A 148 1.58 -14.55 13.04
CA PRO A 148 0.12 -14.48 12.97
C PRO A 148 -0.42 -14.58 11.53
N LYS A 149 0.32 -14.08 10.53
CA LYS A 149 -0.15 -14.10 9.14
C LYS A 149 0.01 -15.49 8.53
N LEU A 150 1.16 -16.14 8.77
CA LEU A 150 1.38 -17.52 8.33
C LEU A 150 0.40 -18.49 9.02
N TRP A 151 0.20 -18.33 10.33
CA TRP A 151 -0.77 -19.12 11.08
C TRP A 151 -2.19 -19.00 10.51
N SER A 152 -2.64 -17.76 10.26
CA SER A 152 -3.97 -17.51 9.67
C SER A 152 -4.13 -18.12 8.28
N LEU A 153 -3.09 -18.03 7.44
CA LEU A 153 -3.09 -18.63 6.11
C LEU A 153 -3.21 -20.16 6.19
N ILE A 154 -2.35 -20.81 6.97
CA ILE A 154 -2.35 -22.28 7.11
C ILE A 154 -3.66 -22.75 7.74
N MET A 155 -4.20 -22.03 8.74
CA MET A 155 -5.52 -22.31 9.31
C MET A 155 -6.63 -22.22 8.26
N SER A 156 -6.62 -21.20 7.40
CA SER A 156 -7.59 -21.05 6.31
C SER A 156 -7.49 -22.18 5.29
N LEU A 157 -6.27 -22.56 4.90
CA LEU A 157 -6.03 -23.70 4.00
C LEU A 157 -6.50 -25.03 4.62
N THR A 158 -6.17 -25.25 5.88
CA THR A 158 -6.54 -26.45 6.65
C THR A 158 -8.05 -26.52 6.86
N ALA A 159 -8.71 -25.39 7.13
CA ALA A 159 -10.16 -25.31 7.28
C ALA A 159 -10.92 -25.64 5.98
N LYS A 160 -10.32 -25.33 4.82
CA LYS A 160 -10.86 -25.68 3.49
C LYS A 160 -10.59 -27.13 3.10
N ASN A 161 -9.77 -27.87 3.86
CA ASN A 161 -9.48 -29.26 3.59
C ASN A 161 -10.45 -30.18 4.36
N PRO A 162 -11.35 -30.91 3.68
CA PRO A 162 -12.33 -31.78 4.34
C PRO A 162 -11.70 -33.02 4.99
N SER A 163 -10.45 -33.36 4.65
CA SER A 163 -9.75 -34.51 5.23
C SER A 163 -9.24 -34.30 6.66
N ILE A 164 -9.22 -33.05 7.14
CA ILE A 164 -8.68 -32.69 8.45
C ILE A 164 -9.85 -32.40 9.39
N ALA A 165 -10.01 -33.27 10.39
CA ALA A 165 -11.02 -33.12 11.44
C ALA A 165 -10.83 -31.78 12.17
N ALA A 166 -11.93 -31.11 12.51
CA ALA A 166 -11.89 -29.79 13.14
C ALA A 166 -11.07 -29.75 14.44
N THR A 167 -11.06 -30.86 15.19
CA THR A 167 -10.29 -31.04 16.43
C THR A 167 -8.77 -31.08 16.20
N ASP A 168 -8.34 -31.48 15.00
CA ASP A 168 -6.92 -31.73 14.70
C ASP A 168 -6.28 -30.58 13.91
N ARG A 169 -7.08 -29.60 13.46
CA ARG A 169 -6.62 -28.50 12.61
C ARG A 169 -5.50 -27.71 13.25
N THR A 170 -5.66 -27.31 14.50
CA THR A 170 -4.66 -26.51 15.24
C THR A 170 -3.33 -27.26 15.35
N ASN A 171 -3.37 -28.57 15.59
CA ASN A 171 -2.18 -29.42 15.67
C ASN A 171 -1.52 -29.59 14.29
N ALA A 172 -2.32 -29.80 13.25
CA ALA A 172 -1.84 -29.88 11.87
C ALA A 172 -1.17 -28.57 11.41
N VAL A 173 -1.75 -27.42 11.78
CA VAL A 173 -1.18 -26.09 11.51
C VAL A 173 0.15 -25.93 12.24
N TYR A 174 0.18 -26.23 13.53
CA TYR A 174 1.41 -26.17 14.33
C TYR A 174 2.54 -27.02 13.73
N ARG A 175 2.25 -28.28 13.37
CA ARG A 175 3.23 -29.17 12.71
C ARG A 175 3.75 -28.61 11.40
N THR A 176 2.87 -28.01 10.60
CA THR A 176 3.25 -27.39 9.32
C THR A 176 4.15 -26.19 9.55
N VAL A 177 3.80 -25.33 10.50
CA VAL A 177 4.59 -24.15 10.88
C VAL A 177 5.97 -24.55 11.38
N VAL A 178 6.06 -25.53 12.30
CA VAL A 178 7.33 -26.03 12.82
C VAL A 178 8.19 -26.64 11.70
N ALA A 179 7.61 -27.48 10.84
CA ALA A 179 8.33 -28.10 9.73
C ALA A 179 8.92 -27.06 8.74
N LEU A 180 8.20 -25.96 8.49
CA LEU A 180 8.68 -24.85 7.64
C LEU A 180 9.80 -24.05 8.32
N CYS A 181 9.88 -24.06 9.64
CA CYS A 181 10.88 -23.33 10.41
C CYS A 181 12.16 -24.14 10.67
N GLU A 182 12.06 -25.48 10.71
CA GLU A 182 13.18 -26.41 10.95
C GLU A 182 14.04 -26.71 9.71
N SER A 183 13.52 -26.48 8.50
CA SER A 183 14.23 -26.64 7.22
C SER A 183 15.13 -25.48 6.84
#